data_AF-A0A2I3CCI5-F1
#
_entry.id   AF-A0A2I3CCI5-F1
#
_cell.length_a   1.000
_cell.length_b   1.000
_cell.length_c   1.000
_cell.angle_alpha   90.00
_cell.angle_beta   90.00
_cell.angle_gamma   90.00
#
_symmetry.space_group_name_H-M   'P 1'
#
loop_
_entity.id
_entity.type
_entity.pdbx_description
1 polymer ?
#
loop_
_entity_poly.entity_id
_entity_poly.type
_entity_poly.pdbx_seq_one_letter_code
_entity_poly.pdbx_strand_id
1 'polypeptide(L)'
;MHASLEQLKEQGVQAVVTALDDSELAAKNVSALGEATQQLGMKWFQIEIEDDCAPNEEFATKWQQASPELHAILAQGGKVAMHCMGGSGRTGLFAAHLLLEKEWQLEDIVREVQALRPGAFTKPVQVEYIERVAQDA
;
A
#
# COMPACT_ATOMS: atom_id res chain seq x y z
N MET A 1 3.58 -7.01 -17.39
CA MET A 1 2.52 -6.15 -16.83
C MET A 1 1.17 -6.84 -16.91
N HIS A 2 0.59 -7.04 -18.11
CA HIS A 2 -0.78 -7.56 -18.27
C HIS A 2 -1.01 -8.92 -17.57
N ALA A 3 -0.16 -9.92 -17.83
CA ALA A 3 -0.27 -11.24 -17.18
C ALA A 3 -0.23 -11.20 -15.64
N SER A 4 0.53 -10.26 -15.06
CA SER A 4 0.59 -10.12 -13.60
C SER A 4 -0.70 -9.52 -13.03
N LEU A 5 -1.30 -8.55 -13.72
CA LEU A 5 -2.59 -7.99 -13.30
C LEU A 5 -3.73 -9.00 -13.47
N GLU A 6 -3.71 -9.81 -14.53
CA GLU A 6 -4.65 -10.92 -14.72
C GLU A 6 -4.54 -11.94 -13.59
N GLN A 7 -3.32 -12.32 -13.21
CA GLN A 7 -3.09 -13.20 -12.05
C GLN A 7 -3.64 -12.61 -10.75
N LEU A 8 -3.45 -11.31 -10.49
CA LEU A 8 -4.02 -10.66 -9.31
C LEU A 8 -5.56 -10.73 -9.33
N LYS A 9 -6.17 -10.44 -10.49
CA LYS A 9 -7.62 -10.54 -10.66
C LYS A 9 -8.13 -11.96 -10.42
N GLU A 10 -7.48 -12.97 -10.99
CA GLU A 10 -7.82 -14.39 -10.80
C GLU A 10 -7.70 -14.83 -9.32
N GLN A 11 -6.77 -14.22 -8.58
CA GLN A 11 -6.62 -14.45 -7.15
C GLN A 11 -7.66 -13.72 -6.29
N GLY A 12 -8.56 -12.94 -6.89
CA GLY A 12 -9.63 -12.21 -6.21
C GLY A 12 -9.23 -10.82 -5.72
N VAL A 13 -8.14 -10.25 -6.24
CA VAL A 13 -7.79 -8.84 -5.98
C VAL A 13 -8.83 -7.94 -6.62
N GLN A 14 -9.34 -7.00 -5.84
CA GLN A 14 -10.34 -6.01 -6.27
C GLN A 14 -9.79 -4.59 -6.28
N ALA A 15 -8.68 -4.32 -5.59
CA ALA A 15 -8.01 -3.03 -5.60
C ALA A 15 -6.49 -3.20 -5.59
N VAL A 16 -5.80 -2.30 -6.32
CA VAL A 16 -4.35 -2.14 -6.30
C VAL A 16 -4.01 -0.76 -5.77
N VAL A 17 -3.12 -0.69 -4.79
CA VAL A 17 -2.59 0.54 -4.20
C VAL A 17 -1.08 0.62 -4.51
N THR A 18 -0.66 1.72 -5.13
CA THR A 18 0.75 1.97 -5.44
C THR A 18 1.31 3.13 -4.61
N ALA A 19 2.54 2.98 -4.15
CA ALA A 19 3.33 4.06 -3.54
C ALA A 19 4.15 4.85 -4.58
N LEU A 20 4.15 4.42 -5.84
CA LEU A 20 4.93 5.06 -6.90
C LEU A 20 4.22 6.30 -7.43
N ASP A 21 4.99 7.33 -7.71
CA ASP A 21 4.53 8.47 -8.53
C ASP A 21 4.59 8.17 -10.05
N ASP A 22 4.07 9.10 -10.85
CA ASP A 22 4.04 8.99 -12.31
C ASP A 22 5.44 8.89 -12.93
N SER A 23 6.44 9.54 -12.32
CA SER A 23 7.83 9.52 -12.79
C SER A 23 8.48 8.16 -12.53
N GLU A 24 8.25 7.55 -11.37
CA GLU A 24 8.68 6.20 -11.02
C GLU A 24 8.02 5.16 -11.93
N LEU A 25 6.72 5.29 -12.19
CA LEU A 25 5.99 4.43 -13.13
C LEU A 25 6.53 4.56 -14.56
N ALA A 26 6.79 5.79 -15.02
CA ALA A 26 7.37 6.06 -16.33
C ALA A 26 8.80 5.51 -16.45
N ALA A 27 9.63 5.68 -15.42
CA ALA A 27 10.99 5.15 -15.39
C ALA A 27 11.04 3.60 -15.47
N LYS A 28 9.94 2.92 -15.13
CA LYS A 28 9.77 1.47 -15.27
C LYS A 28 8.98 1.05 -16.50
N ASN A 29 8.67 1.97 -17.41
CA ASN A 29 7.86 1.74 -18.62
C ASN A 29 6.47 1.13 -18.30
N VAL A 30 5.87 1.54 -17.18
CA VAL A 30 4.55 1.08 -16.72
C VAL A 30 3.62 2.23 -16.37
N SER A 31 3.73 3.38 -17.05
CA SER A 31 2.82 4.52 -16.86
C SER A 31 1.33 4.14 -17.04
N ALA A 32 1.04 3.15 -17.89
CA ALA A 32 -0.31 2.65 -18.13
C ALA A 32 -0.78 1.61 -17.07
N LEU A 33 -0.04 1.40 -15.98
CA LEU A 33 -0.37 0.36 -14.98
C LEU A 33 -1.72 0.61 -14.32
N GLY A 34 -2.02 1.87 -13.98
CA GLY A 34 -3.31 2.24 -13.40
C GLY A 34 -4.47 1.99 -14.37
N GLU A 35 -4.33 2.45 -15.61
CA GLU A 35 -5.34 2.23 -16.65
C GLU A 35 -5.56 0.74 -16.91
N ALA A 36 -4.48 -0.05 -17.04
CA ALA A 36 -4.56 -1.49 -17.25
C ALA A 36 -5.23 -2.22 -16.07
N THR A 37 -4.99 -1.77 -14.84
CA THR A 37 -5.66 -2.29 -13.63
C THR A 37 -7.17 -2.04 -13.71
N GLN A 38 -7.57 -0.83 -14.09
CA GLN A 38 -8.97 -0.43 -14.22
C GLN A 38 -9.67 -1.14 -15.38
N GLN A 39 -9.01 -1.34 -16.52
CA GLN A 39 -9.54 -2.11 -17.66
C GLN A 39 -9.84 -3.57 -17.29
N LEU A 40 -9.11 -4.12 -16.32
CA LEU A 40 -9.37 -5.46 -15.77
C LEU A 40 -10.48 -5.46 -14.70
N GLY A 41 -11.07 -4.30 -14.36
CA GLY A 41 -12.16 -4.16 -13.40
C GLY A 41 -11.72 -4.10 -11.94
N MET A 42 -10.41 -3.93 -11.67
CA MET A 42 -9.90 -3.66 -10.33
C MET A 42 -9.83 -2.14 -10.09
N LYS A 43 -10.01 -1.71 -8.84
CA LYS A 43 -9.78 -0.32 -8.44
C LYS A 43 -8.30 0.00 -8.41
N TRP A 44 -7.94 1.24 -8.71
CA TRP A 44 -6.57 1.74 -8.67
C TRP A 44 -6.49 2.93 -7.73
N PHE A 45 -5.52 2.89 -6.83
CA PHE A 45 -5.21 3.98 -5.90
C PHE A 45 -3.72 4.29 -5.99
N GLN A 46 -3.39 5.50 -6.41
CA GLN A 46 -2.02 6.01 -6.40
C GLN A 46 -1.88 6.93 -5.20
N ILE A 47 -1.15 6.46 -4.19
CA ILE A 47 -0.99 7.10 -2.89
C ILE A 47 0.51 7.14 -2.60
N GLU A 48 1.15 8.17 -3.12
CA GLU A 48 2.59 8.25 -3.25
C GLU A 48 3.27 8.32 -1.88
N ILE A 49 4.37 7.59 -1.77
CA ILE A 49 5.34 7.74 -0.68
C ILE A 49 6.68 7.92 -1.37
N GLU A 50 7.31 9.08 -1.16
CA GLU A 50 8.65 9.35 -1.67
C GLU A 50 9.62 8.24 -1.23
N ASP A 51 10.52 7.84 -2.13
CA ASP A 51 11.39 6.71 -1.87
C ASP A 51 12.25 6.95 -0.63
N ASP A 52 12.37 5.90 0.20
CA ASP A 52 13.08 5.92 1.49
C ASP A 52 12.59 6.95 2.54
N CYS A 53 11.54 7.72 2.26
CA CYS A 53 10.92 8.68 3.17
C CYS A 53 9.73 8.09 3.95
N ALA A 54 9.24 8.88 4.90
CA ALA A 54 7.93 8.67 5.51
C ALA A 54 6.81 9.33 4.67
N PRO A 55 5.55 8.87 4.82
CA PRO A 55 4.42 9.51 4.18
C PRO A 55 4.21 10.96 4.65
N ASN A 56 3.72 11.81 3.73
CA ASN A 56 3.50 13.24 3.94
C ASN A 56 1.99 13.58 4.08
N GLU A 57 1.64 14.87 4.10
CA GLU A 57 0.24 15.32 4.21
C GLU A 57 -0.62 14.95 3.00
N GLU A 58 -0.04 14.92 1.80
CA GLU A 58 -0.74 14.50 0.59
C GLU A 58 -1.11 13.02 0.66
N PHE A 59 -0.19 12.18 1.15
CA PHE A 59 -0.48 10.78 1.47
C PHE A 59 -1.66 10.68 2.43
N ALA A 60 -1.65 11.42 3.55
CA ALA A 60 -2.72 11.33 4.54
C ALA A 60 -4.09 11.66 3.93
N THR A 61 -4.14 12.68 3.07
CA THR A 61 -5.36 13.07 2.34
C THR A 61 -5.83 11.96 1.40
N LYS A 62 -4.93 11.41 0.58
CA LYS A 62 -5.26 10.32 -0.37
C LYS A 62 -5.64 9.03 0.36
N TRP A 63 -4.95 8.70 1.45
CA TRP A 63 -5.25 7.55 2.30
C TRP A 63 -6.62 7.66 2.93
N GLN A 64 -6.97 8.82 3.52
CA GLN A 64 -8.29 9.04 4.11
C GLN A 64 -9.44 8.88 3.10
N GLN A 65 -9.20 9.21 1.83
CA GLN A 65 -10.17 9.02 0.75
C GLN A 65 -10.27 7.55 0.29
N ALA A 66 -9.15 6.82 0.30
CA ALA A 66 -9.07 5.46 -0.20
C ALA A 66 -9.43 4.40 0.86
N SER A 67 -9.02 4.60 2.11
CA SER A 67 -9.08 3.58 3.16
C SER A 67 -10.49 3.03 3.42
N PRO A 68 -11.59 3.83 3.40
CA PRO A 68 -12.94 3.29 3.59
C PRO A 68 -13.31 2.23 2.55
N GLU A 69 -12.90 2.43 1.29
CA GLU A 69 -13.13 1.48 0.22
C GLU A 69 -12.26 0.22 0.38
N LEU A 70 -10.99 0.38 0.77
CA LEU A 70 -10.09 -0.75 1.02
C LEU A 70 -10.63 -1.65 2.15
N HIS A 71 -11.13 -1.05 3.23
CA HIS A 71 -11.79 -1.77 4.32
C HIS A 71 -13.07 -2.47 3.86
N ALA A 72 -13.89 -1.81 3.03
CA ALA A 72 -15.11 -2.40 2.50
C ALA A 72 -14.83 -3.65 1.65
N ILE A 73 -13.79 -3.63 0.81
CA ILE A 73 -13.33 -4.77 0.02
C ILE A 73 -12.94 -5.94 0.94
N LEU A 74 -12.12 -5.66 1.95
CA LEU A 74 -11.65 -6.69 2.89
C LEU A 74 -12.79 -7.28 3.73
N ALA A 75 -13.74 -6.43 4.18
CA ALA A 75 -14.91 -6.86 4.95
C ALA A 75 -15.82 -7.80 4.16
N GLN A 76 -15.85 -7.67 2.83
CA GLN A 76 -16.61 -8.54 1.92
C GLN A 76 -15.82 -9.80 1.49
N GLY A 77 -14.64 -10.04 2.07
CA GLY A 77 -13.77 -11.18 1.72
C GLY A 77 -12.98 -10.99 0.43
N GLY A 78 -12.98 -9.79 -0.15
CA GLY A 78 -12.11 -9.42 -1.27
C GLY A 78 -10.67 -9.22 -0.84
N LYS A 79 -9.77 -8.99 -1.81
CA LYS A 79 -8.35 -8.76 -1.56
C LYS A 79 -7.89 -7.42 -2.11
N VAL A 80 -6.94 -6.81 -1.42
CA VAL A 80 -6.24 -5.59 -1.82
C VAL A 80 -4.76 -5.91 -2.04
N ALA A 81 -4.21 -5.53 -3.19
CA ALA A 81 -2.78 -5.61 -3.46
C ALA A 81 -2.14 -4.23 -3.19
N MET A 82 -1.11 -4.18 -2.35
CA MET A 82 -0.36 -2.95 -2.05
C MET A 82 1.08 -3.14 -2.49
N HIS A 83 1.66 -2.15 -3.18
CA HIS A 83 3.03 -2.27 -3.68
C HIS A 83 3.80 -0.94 -3.71
N CYS A 84 5.12 -1.07 -3.73
CA CYS A 84 6.06 -0.02 -4.11
C CYS A 84 7.02 -0.57 -5.17
N MET A 85 8.25 -0.05 -5.25
CA MET A 85 9.26 -0.53 -6.21
C MET A 85 9.84 -1.89 -5.79
N GLY A 86 10.28 -1.99 -4.53
CA GLY A 86 10.90 -3.21 -3.98
C GLY A 86 9.94 -4.10 -3.16
N GLY A 87 8.70 -3.65 -2.94
CA GLY A 87 7.69 -4.41 -2.19
C GLY A 87 7.96 -4.57 -0.69
N SER A 88 8.79 -3.71 -0.09
CA SER A 88 9.23 -3.85 1.31
C SER A 88 8.93 -2.61 2.17
N GLY A 89 9.76 -1.55 2.14
CA GLY A 89 9.64 -0.39 3.06
C GLY A 89 8.30 0.35 2.95
N ARG A 90 8.08 1.03 1.80
CA ARG A 90 6.84 1.77 1.51
C ARG A 90 5.60 0.87 1.53
N THR A 91 5.73 -0.39 1.09
CA THR A 91 4.64 -1.39 1.18
C THR A 91 4.28 -1.74 2.62
N GLY A 92 5.27 -1.84 3.51
CA GLY A 92 5.05 -2.06 4.94
C GLY A 92 4.28 -0.91 5.59
N LEU A 93 4.53 0.33 5.19
CA LEU A 93 3.78 1.49 5.66
C LEU A 93 2.29 1.41 5.30
N PHE A 94 1.95 1.05 4.05
CA PHE A 94 0.54 0.83 3.69
C PHE A 94 -0.11 -0.28 4.53
N ALA A 95 0.59 -1.41 4.70
CA ALA A 95 0.08 -2.52 5.49
C ALA A 95 -0.16 -2.10 6.94
N ALA A 96 0.75 -1.32 7.53
CA ALA A 96 0.60 -0.85 8.89
C ALA A 96 -0.53 0.16 9.07
N HIS A 97 -0.72 1.11 8.15
CA HIS A 97 -1.89 2.00 8.18
C HIS A 97 -3.20 1.21 8.22
N LEU A 98 -3.33 0.25 7.29
CA LEU A 98 -4.53 -0.56 7.20
C LEU A 98 -4.74 -1.38 8.48
N LEU A 99 -3.70 -1.99 9.04
CA LEU A 99 -3.79 -2.81 10.24
C LEU A 99 -4.05 -2.00 11.51
N LEU A 100 -3.47 -0.80 11.64
CA LEU A 100 -3.76 0.13 12.74
C LEU A 100 -5.24 0.55 12.72
N GLU A 101 -5.79 0.87 11.55
CA GLU A 101 -7.23 1.14 11.39
C GLU A 101 -8.12 -0.08 11.69
N LYS A 102 -7.55 -1.29 11.74
CA LYS A 102 -8.21 -2.52 12.21
C LYS A 102 -7.92 -2.83 13.68
N GLU A 103 -7.39 -1.86 14.42
CA GLU A 103 -7.12 -1.94 15.86
C GLU A 103 -6.03 -2.96 16.25
N TRP A 104 -5.15 -3.31 15.32
CA TRP A 104 -3.99 -4.14 15.64
C TRP A 104 -2.95 -3.35 16.44
N GLN A 105 -2.27 -4.01 17.36
CA GLN A 105 -1.18 -3.41 18.12
C GLN A 105 0.05 -3.20 17.22
N LEU A 106 0.69 -2.04 17.32
CA LEU A 106 1.83 -1.70 16.48
C LEU A 106 2.96 -2.75 16.55
N GLU A 107 3.23 -3.28 17.74
CA GLU A 107 4.25 -4.31 17.94
C GLU A 107 3.95 -5.59 17.12
N ASP A 108 2.68 -6.03 17.09
CA ASP A 108 2.24 -7.16 16.28
C ASP A 108 2.31 -6.83 14.79
N ILE A 109 1.90 -5.62 14.39
CA ILE A 109 1.98 -5.17 12.99
C ILE A 109 3.42 -5.24 12.49
N VAL A 110 4.37 -4.63 13.21
CA VAL A 110 5.78 -4.62 12.81
C VAL A 110 6.31 -6.04 12.71
N ARG A 111 6.01 -6.90 13.70
CA ARG A 111 6.43 -8.31 13.70
C ARG A 111 5.91 -9.08 12.48
N GLU A 112 4.59 -9.05 12.26
CA GLU A 112 3.96 -9.83 11.19
C GLU A 112 4.33 -9.31 9.79
N VAL A 113 4.43 -7.99 9.62
CA VAL A 113 4.86 -7.40 8.35
C VAL A 113 6.33 -7.74 8.07
N GLN A 114 7.23 -7.64 9.06
CA GLN A 114 8.64 -8.01 8.88
C GLN A 114 8.84 -9.49 8.63
N ALA A 115 8.00 -10.36 9.20
CA ALA A 115 8.04 -11.80 8.91
C ALA A 115 7.84 -12.11 7.42
N LEU A 116 7.01 -11.31 6.72
CA LEU A 116 6.77 -11.44 5.28
C LEU A 116 7.69 -10.56 4.42
N ARG A 117 8.14 -9.43 4.96
CA ARG A 117 8.94 -8.39 4.30
C ARG A 117 10.04 -7.88 5.24
N PRO A 118 11.18 -8.59 5.35
CA PRO A 118 12.23 -8.26 6.32
C PRO A 118 12.82 -6.85 6.21
N GLY A 119 12.69 -6.19 5.04
CA GLY A 119 13.14 -4.81 4.85
C GLY A 119 12.14 -3.73 5.31
N ALA A 120 10.92 -4.10 5.72
CA ALA A 120 9.95 -3.16 6.28
C ALA A 120 10.43 -2.65 7.66
N PHE A 121 10.17 -1.38 7.98
CA PHE A 121 10.54 -0.77 9.27
C PHE A 121 12.04 -0.86 9.59
N THR A 122 12.90 -0.86 8.58
CA THR A 122 14.38 -0.83 8.76
C THR A 122 14.95 0.59 8.77
N LYS A 123 14.18 1.57 8.32
CA LYS A 123 14.58 2.99 8.27
C LYS A 123 13.98 3.73 9.45
N PRO A 124 14.79 4.48 10.23
CA PRO A 124 14.30 5.22 11.39
C PRO A 124 13.11 6.13 11.07
N VAL A 125 13.17 6.86 9.95
CA VAL A 125 12.09 7.76 9.53
C VAL A 125 10.73 7.06 9.35
N GLN A 126 10.72 5.80 8.92
CA GLN A 126 9.48 5.03 8.72
C GLN A 126 8.96 4.45 10.04
N VAL A 127 9.87 4.08 10.95
CA VAL A 127 9.54 3.61 12.30
C VAL A 127 8.94 4.75 13.12
N GLU A 128 9.65 5.87 13.21
CA GLU A 128 9.19 7.07 13.94
C GLU A 128 7.84 7.56 13.42
N TYR A 129 7.65 7.51 12.10
CA TYR A 129 6.37 7.86 11.49
C TYR A 129 5.24 6.95 11.96
N ILE A 130 5.40 5.62 11.87
CA ILE A 130 4.30 4.70 12.17
C ILE A 130 4.01 4.64 13.68
N GLU A 131 5.02 4.85 14.51
CA GLU A 131 4.86 5.02 15.97
C GLU A 131 3.98 6.22 16.30
N ARG A 132 4.19 7.36 15.63
CA ARG A 132 3.33 8.54 15.79
C ARG A 132 1.89 8.27 15.35
N VAL A 133 1.71 7.62 14.19
CA VAL A 133 0.35 7.26 13.70
C VAL A 133 -0.37 6.36 14.70
N ALA A 134 0.33 5.40 15.31
CA ALA A 134 -0.26 4.50 16.31
C ALA A 134 -0.61 5.19 17.64
N GLN A 135 0.02 6.32 17.98
CA GLN A 135 -0.32 7.10 19.17
C GLN A 135 -1.59 7.95 18.96
N ASP A 136 -1.89 8.29 17.69
CA ASP A 136 -3.03 9.10 17.30
C ASP A 136 -4.28 8.25 16.91
N ALA A 137 -4.14 6.92 16.85
CA ALA A 137 -5.18 5.95 16.48
C ALA A 137 -5.96 5.44 17.70
#